data_AF-A0A7L5ZJR3-F1
#
_entry.id   AF-A0A7L5ZJR3-F1
#
_cell.length_a   1.000
_cell.length_b   1.000
_cell.length_c   1.000
_cell.angle_alpha   90.00
_cell.angle_beta   90.00
_cell.angle_gamma   90.00
#
_symmetry.space_group_name_H-M   'P 1'
#
loop_
_entity.id
_entity.type
_entity.pdbx_description
1 polymer ?
#
loop_
_entity_poly.entity_id
_entity_poly.type
_entity_poly.pdbx_seq_one_letter_code
_entity_poly.pdbx_strand_id
1 'polypeptide(L)'
;MLVIAIVLITAALVWYTVGVMAELRAGRLRPWHVVAFLLGLTFDATGTFVMGQIARTSGAATVSGPLASVMAVTGAIALVLMALHATWALVVLVRNRTNELLGFHRFSLWVWAVWLIPYATGAASAMIR
;
A
#
# COMPACT_ATOMS: atom_id res chain seq x y z
N MET A 1 -7.77 -19.38 -3.64
CA MET A 1 -6.82 -18.27 -3.91
C MET A 1 -7.43 -16.89 -3.67
N LEU A 2 -8.71 -16.65 -4.00
CA LEU A 2 -9.35 -15.34 -3.79
C LEU A 2 -9.37 -14.87 -2.31
N VAL A 3 -9.72 -15.75 -1.38
CA VAL A 3 -9.71 -15.44 0.07
C VAL A 3 -8.31 -15.01 0.54
N ILE A 4 -7.26 -15.67 0.03
CA ILE A 4 -5.86 -15.32 0.35
C ILE A 4 -5.54 -13.91 -0.17
N ALA A 5 -5.94 -13.58 -1.40
CA ALA A 5 -5.73 -12.24 -1.95
C ALA A 5 -6.43 -11.15 -1.11
N ILE A 6 -7.68 -11.38 -0.71
CA ILE A 6 -8.44 -10.44 0.13
C ILE A 6 -7.74 -10.25 1.48
N VAL A 7 -7.37 -11.35 2.15
CA VAL A 7 -6.66 -11.29 3.44
C VAL A 7 -5.34 -10.52 3.32
N LEU A 8 -4.56 -10.76 2.26
CA LEU A 8 -3.30 -10.05 2.02
C LEU A 8 -3.51 -8.55 1.78
N ILE A 9 -4.47 -8.15 0.95
CA ILE A 9 -4.75 -6.74 0.65
C ILE A 9 -5.32 -6.02 1.89
N THR A 10 -6.18 -6.68 2.67
CA THR A 10 -6.67 -6.12 3.93
C THR A 10 -5.55 -6.01 4.97
N ALA A 11 -4.65 -7.00 5.05
CA ALA A 11 -3.47 -6.91 5.92
C ALA A 11 -2.56 -5.75 5.49
N ALA A 12 -2.36 -5.56 4.19
CA ALA A 12 -1.61 -4.42 3.64
C ALA A 12 -2.21 -3.09 4.09
N LEU A 13 -3.53 -2.92 3.95
CA LEU A 13 -4.27 -1.75 4.42
C LEU A 13 -4.03 -1.47 5.90
N VAL A 14 -4.16 -2.51 6.74
CA VAL A 14 -4.00 -2.37 8.20
C VAL A 14 -2.56 -1.97 8.54
N TRP A 15 -1.57 -2.72 8.07
CA TRP A 15 -0.17 -2.46 8.39
C TRP A 15 0.30 -1.10 7.89
N TYR A 16 -0.09 -0.75 6.67
CA TYR A 16 0.29 0.52 6.08
C TYR A 16 -0.37 1.71 6.78
N THR A 17 -1.67 1.63 7.07
CA THR A 17 -2.38 2.69 7.79
C THR A 17 -1.86 2.84 9.22
N VAL A 18 -1.60 1.73 9.92
CA VAL A 18 -1.01 1.76 11.27
C VAL A 18 0.37 2.40 11.23
N GLY A 19 1.21 2.06 10.25
CA GLY A 19 2.53 2.68 10.08
C GLY A 19 2.43 4.20 9.94
N VAL A 20 1.56 4.68 9.04
CA VAL A 20 1.43 6.12 8.74
C VAL A 20 0.80 6.88 9.91
N MET A 21 -0.27 6.35 10.50
CA MET A 21 -0.96 7.00 11.61
C MET A 21 -0.11 7.03 12.88
N ALA A 22 0.62 5.95 13.16
CA ALA A 22 1.47 5.91 14.33
C ALA A 22 2.73 6.78 14.17
N GLU A 23 3.24 6.90 12.94
CA GLU A 23 4.27 7.87 12.62
C GLU A 23 3.78 9.32 12.81
N LEU A 24 2.59 9.65 12.29
CA LEU A 24 1.97 10.95 12.49
C LEU A 24 1.79 11.28 13.97
N ARG A 25 1.32 10.32 14.78
CA ARG A 25 1.15 10.49 16.23
C ARG A 25 2.48 10.63 16.97
N ALA A 26 3.51 9.91 16.53
CA ALA A 26 4.83 9.97 17.15
C ALA A 26 5.57 11.29 16.82
N GLY A 27 5.18 11.99 15.75
CA GLY A 27 5.82 13.22 15.27
C GLY A 27 7.27 13.03 14.83
N ARG A 28 7.76 11.79 14.78
CA ARG A 28 9.11 11.43 14.33
C ARG A 28 9.10 10.05 13.70
N LEU A 29 9.91 9.86 12.67
CA LEU A 29 10.18 8.54 12.13
C LEU A 29 10.98 7.67 13.13
N ARG A 30 10.53 6.43 13.33
CA ARG A 30 11.16 5.42 14.21
C ARG A 30 11.40 4.14 13.42
N PRO A 31 12.36 3.29 13.81
CA PRO A 31 12.64 2.04 13.10
C PRO A 31 11.41 1.14 12.94
N TRP A 32 10.52 1.09 13.93
CA TRP A 32 9.33 0.25 13.85
C TRP A 32 8.33 0.75 12.79
N HIS A 33 8.23 2.06 12.52
CA HIS A 33 7.38 2.60 11.44
C HIS A 33 7.86 2.05 10.10
N VAL A 34 9.18 1.97 9.89
CA VAL A 34 9.77 1.40 8.68
C VAL A 34 9.40 -0.08 8.54
N VAL A 35 9.47 -0.85 9.63
CA VAL A 35 9.02 -2.25 9.62
C VAL A 35 7.54 -2.35 9.24
N ALA A 36 6.67 -1.49 9.77
CA ALA A 36 5.26 -1.45 9.41
C ALA A 36 5.03 -1.11 7.92
N PHE A 37 5.80 -0.16 7.36
CA PHE A 37 5.75 0.17 5.93
C PHE A 37 6.22 -1.00 5.05
N LEU A 38 7.29 -1.69 5.44
CA LEU A 38 7.80 -2.84 4.71
C LEU A 38 6.83 -4.03 4.77
N LEU A 39 6.19 -4.27 5.92
CA LEU A 39 5.12 -5.27 6.05
C LEU A 39 3.92 -4.91 5.16
N GLY A 40 3.46 -3.66 5.21
CA GLY A 40 2.39 -3.17 4.33
C GLY A 40 2.72 -3.41 2.85
N LEU A 41 3.92 -3.02 2.42
CA LEU A 41 4.39 -3.20 1.04
C LEU A 41 4.49 -4.67 0.63
N THR A 42 5.02 -5.54 1.51
CA THR A 42 5.14 -6.97 1.19
C THR A 42 3.78 -7.64 1.08
N PHE A 43 2.84 -7.31 1.96
CA PHE A 43 1.46 -7.79 1.85
C PHE A 43 0.78 -7.27 0.59
N ASP A 44 0.96 -6.00 0.24
CA ASP A 44 0.34 -5.40 -0.96
C ASP A 44 0.90 -6.00 -2.26
N ALA A 45 2.23 -6.15 -2.33
CA ALA A 45 2.91 -6.75 -3.48
C ALA A 45 2.52 -8.23 -3.64
N THR A 46 2.45 -8.98 -2.55
CA THR A 46 2.04 -10.39 -2.57
C THR A 46 0.56 -10.51 -2.94
N GLY A 47 -0.30 -9.66 -2.37
CA GLY A 47 -1.74 -9.61 -2.70
C GLY A 47 -1.96 -9.32 -4.18
N THR A 48 -1.31 -8.30 -4.71
CA THR A 48 -1.36 -7.92 -6.14
C THR A 48 -0.83 -9.04 -7.04
N PHE A 49 0.26 -9.69 -6.66
CA PHE A 49 0.78 -10.84 -7.40
C PHE A 49 -0.22 -12.00 -7.45
N VAL A 50 -0.82 -12.37 -6.31
CA VAL A 50 -1.83 -13.42 -6.25
C VAL A 50 -3.07 -13.04 -7.07
N MET A 51 -3.53 -11.79 -7.03
CA MET A 51 -4.62 -11.30 -7.88
C MET A 51 -4.28 -11.44 -9.37
N GLY A 52 -3.05 -11.10 -9.77
CA GLY A 52 -2.55 -11.27 -11.14
C GLY A 52 -2.49 -12.74 -11.58
N GLN A 53 -2.13 -13.67 -10.68
CA GLN A 53 -2.21 -15.11 -10.98
C GLN A 53 -3.66 -15.56 -11.19
N ILE A 54 -4.57 -15.12 -10.32
CA ILE A 54 -6.00 -15.47 -10.40
C ILE A 54 -6.58 -14.98 -11.73
N ALA A 55 -6.27 -13.75 -12.15
CA ALA A 55 -6.74 -13.18 -13.41
C ALA A 55 -6.26 -14.00 -14.64
N ARG A 56 -5.03 -14.52 -14.60
CA ARG A 56 -4.46 -15.33 -15.70
C ARG A 56 -4.99 -16.76 -15.75
N THR A 57 -5.24 -17.37 -14.59
CA THR A 57 -5.66 -18.78 -14.50
C THR A 57 -7.17 -18.97 -14.60
N SER A 58 -7.95 -18.00 -14.14
CA SER A 58 -9.40 -18.16 -14.04
C SER A 58 -10.14 -17.76 -15.32
N GLY A 59 -9.52 -16.99 -16.24
CA GLY A 59 -10.15 -16.39 -17.42
C GLY A 59 -11.25 -15.36 -17.11
N ALA A 60 -11.90 -15.49 -15.95
CA ALA A 60 -12.77 -14.53 -15.32
C ALA A 60 -11.93 -13.64 -14.41
N ALA A 61 -11.67 -12.41 -14.85
CA ALA A 61 -11.41 -11.36 -13.89
C ALA A 61 -12.69 -11.25 -13.03
N THR A 62 -12.62 -11.67 -11.76
CA THR A 62 -13.71 -11.41 -10.79
C THR A 62 -14.00 -9.91 -10.64
N VAL A 63 -13.06 -9.09 -11.13
CA VAL A 63 -13.22 -7.66 -11.35
C VAL A 63 -13.21 -7.37 -12.85
N SER A 64 -14.38 -7.11 -13.42
CA SER A 64 -14.54 -6.85 -14.85
C SER A 64 -15.18 -5.48 -15.06
N GLY A 65 -14.57 -4.64 -15.91
CA GLY A 65 -15.08 -3.31 -16.25
C GLY A 65 -14.04 -2.20 -16.11
N PRO A 66 -14.39 -0.94 -16.47
CA PRO A 66 -13.45 0.19 -16.51
C PRO A 66 -12.74 0.46 -15.18
N LEU A 67 -13.44 0.26 -14.06
CA LEU A 67 -12.89 0.41 -12.71
C LEU A 67 -11.78 -0.61 -12.38
N ALA A 68 -11.85 -1.81 -12.97
CA ALA A 68 -10.82 -2.83 -12.81
C ALA A 68 -9.49 -2.40 -13.45
N SER A 69 -9.56 -1.83 -14.65
CA SER A 69 -8.40 -1.32 -15.38
C SER A 69 -7.79 -0.11 -14.65
N VAL A 70 -8.64 0.80 -14.14
CA VAL A 70 -8.17 1.94 -13.34
C VAL A 70 -7.48 1.46 -12.06
N MET A 71 -8.08 0.51 -11.33
CA MET A 71 -7.47 -0.09 -10.14
C MET A 71 -6.12 -0.74 -10.45
N ALA A 72 -6.00 -1.49 -11.55
CA ALA A 72 -4.75 -2.15 -11.91
C ALA A 72 -3.62 -1.14 -12.16
N VAL A 73 -3.91 -0.06 -12.90
CA VAL A 73 -2.91 0.99 -13.20
C VAL A 73 -2.57 1.79 -11.94
N THR A 74 -3.58 2.28 -11.23
CA THR A 74 -3.38 3.05 -10.00
C THR A 74 -2.74 2.23 -8.88
N GLY A 75 -3.02 0.92 -8.83
CA GLY A 75 -2.44 -0.02 -7.87
C GLY A 75 -0.96 -0.26 -8.13
N ALA A 76 -0.56 -0.42 -9.40
CA ALA A 76 0.85 -0.50 -9.77
C ALA A 76 1.61 0.79 -9.41
N ILE A 77 1.03 1.95 -9.68
CA ILE A 77 1.61 3.25 -9.30
C ILE A 77 1.74 3.34 -7.78
N ALA A 78 0.71 2.94 -7.04
CA ALA A 78 0.71 2.99 -5.58
C ALA A 78 1.74 2.04 -4.97
N LEU A 79 1.92 0.83 -5.50
CA LEU A 79 2.97 -0.10 -5.08
C LEU A 79 4.37 0.48 -5.28
N VAL A 80 4.63 1.10 -6.44
CA VAL A 80 5.91 1.78 -6.70
C VAL A 80 6.11 2.93 -5.72
N LEU A 81 5.06 3.73 -5.49
CA LEU A 81 5.11 4.86 -4.56
C LEU A 81 5.37 4.40 -3.11
N MET A 82 4.75 3.31 -2.66
CA MET A 82 5.02 2.69 -1.36
C MET A 82 6.45 2.17 -1.26
N ALA A 83 6.98 1.56 -2.32
CA ALA A 83 8.36 1.06 -2.33
C ALA A 83 9.37 2.22 -2.24
N LEU A 84 9.15 3.28 -3.00
CA LEU A 84 9.94 4.52 -2.90
C LEU A 84 9.82 5.13 -1.51
N HIS A 85 8.61 5.13 -0.94
CA HIS A 85 8.35 5.64 0.40
C HIS A 85 9.09 4.86 1.48
N ALA A 86 9.01 3.53 1.47
CA ALA A 86 9.71 2.66 2.42
C ALA A 86 11.23 2.77 2.28
N THR A 87 11.74 2.89 1.05
CA THR A 87 13.17 3.12 0.79
C THR A 87 13.61 4.47 1.33
N TRP A 88 12.82 5.53 1.12
CA TRP A 88 13.10 6.86 1.66
C TRP A 88 13.05 6.85 3.20
N ALA A 89 12.13 6.11 3.81
CA ALA A 89 12.07 5.93 5.25
C ALA A 89 13.36 5.31 5.81
N LEU A 90 13.90 4.28 5.14
CA LEU A 90 15.19 3.69 5.48
C LEU A 90 16.33 4.71 5.36
N VAL A 91 16.38 5.45 4.25
CA VAL A 91 17.42 6.47 4.03
C VAL A 91 17.38 7.55 5.11
N VAL A 92 16.20 8.09 5.43
CA VAL A 92 16.02 9.11 6.47
C VAL A 92 16.39 8.57 7.85
N LEU A 93 16.05 7.32 8.15
CA LEU A 93 16.44 6.66 9.40
C LEU A 93 17.96 6.50 9.53
N VAL A 94 18.64 6.07 8.45
CA VAL A 94 20.10 5.90 8.43
C VAL A 94 20.82 7.25 8.49
N ARG A 95 20.30 8.28 7.80
CA ARG A 95 20.86 9.64 7.85
C ARG A 95 20.69 10.30 9.21
N ASN A 96 19.66 9.88 9.97
CA ASN A 96 19.36 10.34 11.33
C ASN A 96 19.36 11.87 11.49
N ARG A 97 18.90 12.59 10.47
CA ARG A 97 18.82 14.06 10.49
C ARG A 97 17.51 14.48 11.14
N THR A 98 17.60 15.27 12.22
CA THR A 98 16.44 15.70 13.02
C THR A 98 15.34 16.35 12.18
N ASN A 99 15.71 17.23 11.25
CA ASN A 99 14.76 17.92 10.38
C ASN A 99 14.00 16.94 9.45
N GLU A 100 14.69 15.94 8.90
CA GLU A 100 14.08 14.95 8.00
C GLU A 100 13.19 13.98 8.79
N LEU A 101 13.62 13.55 9.98
CA LEU A 101 12.85 12.66 10.87
C LEU A 101 11.54 13.29 11.36
N LEU A 102 11.55 14.59 11.66
CA LEU A 102 10.38 15.34 12.13
C LEU A 102 9.43 15.72 10.99
N GLY A 103 9.95 15.95 9.78
CA GLY A 103 9.14 16.34 8.62
C GLY A 103 8.56 15.18 7.81
N PHE A 104 9.00 13.94 8.05
CA PHE A 104 8.68 12.76 7.22
C PHE A 104 7.17 12.50 7.11
N HIS A 105 6.41 12.73 8.18
CA HIS A 105 4.97 12.40 8.24
C HIS A 105 4.15 13.10 7.15
N ARG A 106 4.57 14.28 6.68
CA ARG A 106 3.88 15.00 5.60
C ARG A 106 3.96 14.20 4.30
N PHE A 107 5.12 13.63 4.02
CA PHE A 107 5.33 12.78 2.85
C PHE A 107 4.55 11.47 3.00
N SER A 108 4.59 10.83 4.17
CA SER A 108 3.84 9.59 4.45
C SER A 108 2.33 9.75 4.25
N LEU A 109 1.75 10.85 4.72
CA LEU A 109 0.33 11.13 4.53
C LEU A 109 -0.07 11.27 3.06
N TRP A 110 0.76 11.93 2.26
CA TRP A 110 0.52 12.07 0.82
C TRP A 110 0.56 10.72 0.11
N VAL A 111 1.59 9.91 0.37
CA VAL A 111 1.71 8.57 -0.22
C VAL A 111 0.54 7.68 0.22
N TRP A 112 0.15 7.75 1.49
CA TRP A 112 -1.00 7.02 2.03
C TRP A 112 -2.33 7.40 1.36
N ALA A 113 -2.59 8.69 1.16
CA ALA A 113 -3.80 9.16 0.51
C ALA A 113 -3.89 8.67 -0.95
N VAL A 114 -2.77 8.72 -1.70
CA VAL A 114 -2.71 8.21 -3.08
C VAL A 114 -2.93 6.70 -3.11
N TRP A 115 -2.37 5.96 -2.16
CA TRP A 115 -2.52 4.51 -2.07
C TRP A 115 -3.97 4.08 -1.76
N LEU A 116 -4.77 4.93 -1.11
CA LEU A 116 -6.18 4.62 -0.85
C LEU A 116 -7.04 4.55 -2.12
N ILE A 117 -6.61 5.21 -3.20
CA ILE A 117 -7.34 5.29 -4.48
C ILE A 117 -7.50 3.90 -5.15
N PRO A 118 -6.45 3.11 -5.40
CA PRO A 118 -6.60 1.76 -5.93
C PRO A 118 -7.37 0.83 -5.00
N TYR A 119 -7.21 0.96 -3.69
CA TYR A 119 -7.97 0.15 -2.74
C TYR A 119 -9.48 0.45 -2.84
N ALA A 120 -9.86 1.72 -2.87
CA ALA A 120 -11.26 2.14 -2.96
C ALA A 120 -11.90 1.74 -4.32
N THR A 121 -11.19 1.96 -5.43
CA THR A 121 -11.65 1.52 -6.76
C THR A 121 -11.75 -0.02 -6.84
N GLY A 122 -10.80 -0.70 -6.19
CA GLY A 122 -10.84 -2.09 -5.72
C GLY A 122 -12.18 -2.55 -5.19
N ALA A 123 -12.48 -2.07 -4.00
CA ALA A 123 -13.69 -2.43 -3.27
C ALA A 123 -14.97 -2.06 -4.06
N ALA A 124 -15.02 -0.88 -4.66
CA ALA A 124 -16.18 -0.41 -5.42
C ALA A 124 -16.49 -1.31 -6.62
N SER A 125 -15.46 -1.71 -7.37
CA SER A 125 -15.63 -2.60 -8.52
C SER A 125 -16.19 -3.99 -8.15
N ALA A 126 -15.94 -4.47 -6.93
CA ALA A 126 -16.48 -5.72 -6.42
C ALA A 126 -17.95 -5.59 -5.95
N MET A 127 -18.37 -4.39 -5.55
CA MET A 127 -19.72 -4.10 -5.06
C MET A 127 -20.73 -3.80 -6.17
N ILE A 128 -20.29 -3.30 -7.32
CA ILE A 128 -21.14 -2.90 -8.46
C ILE A 128 -21.55 -4.12 -9.33
N ARG A 129 -21.42 -5.34 -8.79
CA ARG A 129 -21.72 -6.58 -9.51
C ARG A 129 -23.09 -7.14 -9.17
#